data_AF-A0A954Y217-F1
#
_entry.id   AF-A0A954Y217-F1
#
_cell.length_a   1.000
_cell.length_b   1.000
_cell.length_c   1.000
_cell.angle_alpha   90.00
_cell.angle_beta   90.00
_cell.angle_gamma   90.00
#
_symmetry.space_group_name_H-M   'P 1'
#
loop_
_entity.id
_entity.type
_entity.pdbx_description
1 polymer ?
#
loop_
_entity_poly.entity_id
_entity_poly.type
_entity_poly.pdbx_seq_one_letter_code
_entity_poly.pdbx_strand_id
1 'polypeptide(L)'
;RDELPYDEEFLLAALLHDVGKAIDARDHVAAGLESLEGIVTERTAWLIEHHMHVHAIVDGSLGRRAHRRLRESEWYDDLILLGECDRGGRVAGVEAPELDEALAYLREISDEYA
;
A
#
# COMPACT_ATOMS: atom_id res chain seq x y z
N ARG A 1 -4.34 14.01 -16.96
CA ARG A 1 -4.10 14.16 -15.51
C ARG A 1 -2.62 14.00 -15.40
N ASP A 2 -1.89 15.04 -15.04
CA ASP A 2 -0.45 14.93 -14.80
C ASP A 2 -0.32 14.03 -13.58
N GLU A 3 -0.15 12.73 -13.83
CA GLU A 3 0.10 11.74 -12.79
C GLU A 3 1.47 12.10 -12.23
N LEU A 4 1.47 12.70 -11.03
CA LEU A 4 2.66 12.77 -10.20
C LEU A 4 3.30 11.37 -10.23
N PRO A 5 4.59 11.23 -10.55
CA PRO A 5 5.28 9.98 -10.32
C PRO A 5 5.04 9.65 -8.85
N TYR A 6 4.40 8.52 -8.59
CA TYR A 6 4.28 8.03 -7.23
C TYR A 6 5.70 7.82 -6.68
N ASP A 7 5.93 8.21 -5.43
CA ASP A 7 7.23 7.99 -4.81
C ASP A 7 7.48 6.50 -4.53
N GLU A 8 8.75 6.16 -4.27
CA GLU A 8 9.19 4.79 -4.02
C GLU A 8 8.43 4.11 -2.88
N GLU A 9 8.23 4.80 -1.75
CA GLU A 9 7.59 4.22 -0.56
C GLU A 9 6.11 3.87 -0.83
N PHE A 10 5.40 4.74 -1.55
CA PHE A 10 4.01 4.48 -1.93
C PHE A 10 3.91 3.30 -2.90
N LEU A 11 4.75 3.26 -3.93
CA LEU A 11 4.75 2.18 -4.91
C LEU A 11 5.13 0.84 -4.27
N LEU A 12 6.07 0.86 -3.33
CA LEU A 12 6.46 -0.32 -2.58
C LEU A 12 5.31 -0.83 -1.69
N ALA A 13 4.57 0.08 -1.04
CA ALA A 13 3.35 -0.28 -0.30
C ALA A 13 2.29 -0.90 -1.23
N ALA A 14 2.07 -0.31 -2.42
CA ALA A 14 1.15 -0.85 -3.42
C ALA A 14 1.55 -2.24 -3.90
N LEU A 15 2.85 -2.50 -4.11
CA LEU A 15 3.35 -3.81 -4.50
C LEU A 15 3.22 -4.85 -3.38
N LEU A 16 3.40 -4.46 -2.12
CA LEU A 16 3.58 -5.38 -0.99
C LEU A 16 2.38 -5.51 -0.04
N HIS A 17 1.35 -4.68 -0.14
CA HIS A 17 0.24 -4.64 0.84
C HIS A 17 -0.41 -6.01 1.13
N ASP A 18 -0.41 -6.89 0.14
CA ASP A 18 -1.02 -8.21 0.20
C ASP A 18 -0.01 -9.38 0.30
N VAL A 19 1.30 -9.11 0.42
CA VAL A 19 2.35 -10.16 0.40
C VAL A 19 2.16 -11.21 1.50
N GLY A 20 1.64 -10.79 2.65
CA GLY A 20 1.38 -11.69 3.77
C GLY A 20 0.30 -12.74 3.50
N LYS A 21 -0.50 -12.63 2.43
CA LYS A 21 -1.47 -13.66 2.03
C LYS A 21 -0.80 -15.00 1.68
N ALA A 22 0.44 -14.95 1.20
CA ALA A 22 1.24 -16.14 0.93
C ALA A 22 1.80 -16.80 2.22
N ILE A 23 1.84 -16.06 3.33
CA ILE A 23 2.37 -16.51 4.63
C ILE A 23 1.22 -16.98 5.53
N ASP A 24 0.28 -16.08 5.84
CA ASP A 24 -0.95 -16.38 6.57
C ASP A 24 -2.11 -15.55 6.00
N ALA A 25 -2.98 -16.19 5.22
CA ALA A 25 -4.14 -15.52 4.64
C ALA A 25 -5.16 -14.99 5.68
N ARG A 26 -5.18 -15.54 6.91
CA ARG A 26 -6.10 -15.09 7.97
C ARG A 26 -5.61 -13.83 8.68
N ASP A 27 -4.30 -13.67 8.79
CA ASP A 27 -3.66 -12.53 9.45
C ASP A 27 -2.57 -11.91 8.56
N HIS A 28 -2.90 -11.72 7.29
CA HIS A 28 -1.95 -11.34 6.24
C HIS A 28 -1.29 -9.98 6.49
N VAL A 29 -1.96 -9.05 7.16
CA VAL A 29 -1.38 -7.75 7.49
C VAL A 29 -0.22 -7.95 8.46
N ALA A 30 -0.45 -8.64 9.59
CA ALA A 30 0.60 -8.89 10.57
C ALA A 30 1.72 -9.76 10.00
N ALA A 31 1.38 -10.83 9.28
CA ALA A 31 2.36 -11.71 8.66
C ALA A 31 3.23 -10.97 7.60
N GLY A 32 2.61 -10.08 6.82
CA GLY A 32 3.32 -9.22 5.87
C GLY A 32 4.27 -8.27 6.57
N LEU A 33 3.80 -7.54 7.59
CA LEU A 33 4.61 -6.58 8.35
C LEU A 33 5.78 -7.27 9.08
N GLU A 34 5.57 -8.43 9.69
CA GLU A 34 6.63 -9.22 10.32
C GLU A 34 7.71 -9.60 9.31
N SER A 35 7.32 -10.02 8.10
CA SER A 35 8.27 -10.37 7.04
C SER A 35 9.05 -9.18 6.48
N LEU A 36 8.52 -7.97 6.61
CA LEU A 36 9.08 -6.72 6.08
C LEU A 36 9.80 -5.90 7.16
N GLU A 37 9.83 -6.36 8.40
CA GLU A 37 10.43 -5.65 9.53
C GLU A 37 11.91 -5.34 9.25
N GLY A 38 12.27 -4.06 9.36
CA GLY A 38 13.64 -3.58 9.10
C GLY A 38 14.05 -3.54 7.64
N ILE A 39 13.15 -3.88 6.70
CA ILE A 39 13.39 -3.81 5.25
C ILE A 39 12.73 -2.56 4.65
N VAL A 40 11.51 -2.25 5.09
CA VAL A 40 10.73 -1.12 4.57
C VAL A 40 10.75 0.07 5.54
N THR A 41 10.43 1.26 5.01
CA THR A 41 10.34 2.48 5.80
C THR A 41 9.09 2.49 6.70
N GLU A 42 9.07 3.42 7.67
CA GLU A 42 7.91 3.61 8.56
C GLU A 42 6.65 3.96 7.76
N ARG A 43 6.75 4.82 6.74
CA ARG A 43 5.62 5.18 5.88
C ARG A 43 5.08 3.98 5.12
N THR A 44 5.96 3.20 4.49
CA THR A 44 5.58 1.97 3.77
C THR A 44 4.87 0.99 4.70
N ALA A 45 5.45 0.73 5.88
CA ALA A 45 4.86 -0.16 6.88
C ALA A 45 3.48 0.35 7.35
N TRP A 46 3.35 1.65 7.61
CA TRP A 46 2.09 2.23 8.08
C TRP A 46 0.99 2.14 7.02
N LEU A 47 1.31 2.34 5.75
CA LEU A 47 0.38 2.17 4.64
C LEU A 47 -0.12 0.72 4.54
N ILE A 48 0.80 -0.25 4.64
CA ILE A 48 0.46 -1.68 4.65
C ILE A 48 -0.37 -2.03 5.89
N GLU A 49 -0.03 -1.55 7.07
CA GLU A 49 -0.78 -1.80 8.30
C GLU A 49 -2.24 -1.33 8.19
N HIS A 50 -2.46 -0.17 7.56
CA HIS A 50 -3.76 0.48 7.58
C HIS A 50 -4.60 0.24 6.32
N HIS A 51 -4.09 -0.42 5.27
CA HIS A 51 -4.79 -0.56 3.99
C HIS A 51 -6.20 -1.15 4.12
N MET A 52 -6.40 -2.12 5.02
CA MET A 52 -7.72 -2.72 5.27
C MET A 52 -8.73 -1.73 5.89
N HIS A 53 -8.28 -0.67 6.55
CA HIS A 53 -9.17 0.39 7.05
C HIS A 53 -9.84 1.16 5.91
N VAL A 54 -9.24 1.22 4.72
CA VAL A 54 -9.85 1.90 3.57
C VAL A 54 -11.13 1.19 3.13
N HIS A 55 -11.14 -0.15 3.14
CA HIS A 55 -12.36 -0.92 2.92
C HIS A 55 -13.43 -0.55 3.95
N ALA A 56 -13.08 -0.50 5.23
CA ALA A 56 -14.02 -0.12 6.28
C ALA A 56 -14.54 1.32 6.14
N ILE A 57 -13.72 2.26 5.63
CA ILE A 57 -14.13 3.63 5.31
C ILE A 57 -15.15 3.63 4.18
N VAL A 58 -14.84 2.96 3.07
CA VAL A 58 -15.70 2.89 1.88
C VAL A 58 -17.04 2.23 2.21
N ASP A 59 -17.00 1.17 3.03
CA ASP A 59 -18.19 0.43 3.44
C ASP A 59 -18.98 1.14 4.55
N GLY A 60 -18.48 2.28 5.05
CA GLY A 60 -19.10 3.04 6.13
C GLY A 60 -19.11 2.34 7.49
N SER A 61 -18.31 1.27 7.64
CA SER A 61 -18.23 0.43 8.84
C SER A 61 -17.14 0.91 9.81
N LEU A 62 -16.23 1.78 9.38
CA LEU A 62 -15.20 2.33 10.25
C LEU A 62 -15.80 3.30 11.29
N GLY A 63 -15.57 3.00 12.57
CA GLY A 63 -16.03 3.85 13.66
C GLY A 63 -15.42 5.26 13.62
N ARG A 64 -16.23 6.29 13.88
CA ARG A 64 -15.82 7.71 13.83
C ARG A 64 -14.51 8.05 14.55
N ARG A 65 -14.26 7.41 15.71
CA ARG A 65 -13.01 7.64 16.47
C ARG A 65 -11.78 7.09 15.75
N ALA A 66 -11.90 5.90 15.16
CA ALA A 66 -10.82 5.29 14.39
C ALA A 66 -10.56 6.11 13.12
N HIS A 67 -11.62 6.51 12.42
CA HIS A 67 -11.48 7.37 11.23
C HIS A 67 -10.81 8.71 11.54
N ARG A 68 -11.16 9.33 12.67
CA ARG A 68 -10.51 10.58 13.09
C ARG A 68 -9.01 10.40 13.32
N ARG A 69 -8.60 9.33 14.01
CA ARG A 69 -7.17 9.04 14.24
C ARG A 69 -6.41 8.79 12.93
N LEU A 70 -7.00 8.06 11.99
CA LEU A 70 -6.38 7.87 10.67
C LEU A 70 -6.11 9.21 9.98
N ARG A 71 -7.07 10.15 10.04
CA ARG A 71 -6.95 11.49 9.45
C ARG A 71 -5.95 12.40 10.16
N GLU A 72 -5.46 12.02 11.33
CA GLU A 72 -4.41 12.77 12.03
C GLU A 72 -3.00 12.41 11.49
N SER A 73 -2.88 11.32 10.71
CA SER A 73 -1.64 10.96 10.01
C SER A 73 -1.41 11.85 8.79
N GLU A 74 -0.15 12.23 8.57
CA GLU A 74 0.27 12.94 7.36
C GLU A 74 0.17 12.07 6.10
N TRP A 75 0.18 10.73 6.24
CA TRP A 75 0.06 9.76 5.14
C TRP A 75 -1.39 9.33 4.86
N TYR A 76 -2.38 10.05 5.42
CA TYR A 76 -3.79 9.67 5.26
C TYR A 76 -4.26 9.70 3.80
N ASP A 77 -3.86 10.71 3.04
CA ASP A 77 -4.28 10.83 1.63
C ASP A 77 -3.64 9.71 0.78
N ASP A 78 -2.38 9.35 1.07
CA ASP A 78 -1.71 8.19 0.47
C ASP A 78 -2.44 6.89 0.81
N LEU A 79 -2.89 6.72 2.05
CA LEU A 79 -3.67 5.55 2.43
C LEU A 79 -4.97 5.44 1.63
N ILE A 80 -5.68 6.55 1.42
CA ILE A 80 -6.90 6.55 0.60
C ILE A 80 -6.58 6.18 -0.85
N LEU A 81 -5.54 6.78 -1.42
CA LEU A 81 -5.07 6.49 -2.76
C LEU A 81 -4.66 5.02 -2.92
N LEU A 82 -3.97 4.43 -1.94
CA LEU A 82 -3.60 3.02 -1.94
C LEU A 82 -4.83 2.10 -2.03
N GLY A 83 -5.89 2.40 -1.28
CA GLY A 83 -7.14 1.64 -1.36
C GLY A 83 -7.91 1.86 -2.66
N GLU A 84 -7.78 3.01 -3.31
CA GLU A 84 -8.28 3.21 -4.68
C GLU A 84 -7.53 2.33 -5.68
N CYS A 85 -6.19 2.25 -5.56
CA CYS A 85 -5.35 1.37 -6.37
C CYS A 85 -5.69 -0.12 -6.17
N ASP A 86 -5.80 -0.62 -4.94
CA ASP A 86 -6.16 -2.03 -4.68
C ASP A 86 -7.53 -2.38 -5.31
N ARG A 87 -8.53 -1.52 -5.12
CA ARG A 87 -9.86 -1.73 -5.72
C ARG A 87 -9.81 -1.66 -7.24
N GLY A 88 -9.05 -0.73 -7.80
CA GLY A 88 -8.84 -0.58 -9.24
C GLY A 88 -8.09 -1.75 -9.88
N GLY A 89 -7.19 -2.39 -9.12
CA GLY A 89 -6.40 -3.54 -9.57
C GLY A 89 -7.17 -4.85 -9.68
N ARG A 90 -8.40 -4.94 -9.15
CA ARG A 90 -9.24 -6.14 -9.17
C ARG A 90 -10.03 -6.31 -10.48
N VAL A 91 -9.36 -6.09 -11.61
CA VAL A 91 -9.94 -6.20 -12.96
C VAL A 91 -9.18 -7.25 -13.76
N ALA A 92 -9.89 -8.29 -14.21
CA ALA A 92 -9.29 -9.34 -15.02
C ALA A 92 -8.92 -8.85 -16.42
N GLY A 93 -7.75 -9.27 -16.93
CA GLY A 93 -7.30 -8.98 -18.30
C GLY A 93 -6.71 -7.59 -18.50
N VAL A 94 -6.40 -6.86 -17.42
CA VAL A 94 -5.62 -5.62 -17.48
C VAL A 94 -4.14 -5.98 -17.68
N GLU A 95 -3.48 -5.29 -18.59
CA GLU A 95 -2.03 -5.36 -18.72
C GLU A 95 -1.38 -4.74 -17.47
N ALA A 96 -0.52 -5.51 -16.81
CA ALA A 96 0.26 -5.09 -15.67
C ALA A 96 1.72 -5.45 -15.91
N PRO A 97 2.68 -4.68 -15.37
CA PRO A 97 4.09 -5.03 -15.46
C PRO A 97 4.37 -6.37 -14.79
N GLU A 98 5.38 -7.07 -15.30
CA GLU A 98 5.91 -8.25 -14.61
C GLU A 98 6.65 -7.82 -13.32
N LEU A 99 6.83 -8.76 -12.38
CA LEU A 99 7.47 -8.46 -11.09
C LEU A 99 8.86 -7.83 -11.27
N ASP A 100 9.68 -8.38 -12.16
CA ASP A 100 11.03 -7.88 -12.41
C ASP A 100 11.02 -6.45 -12.98
N GLU A 101 10.01 -6.11 -13.79
CA GLU A 101 9.83 -4.76 -14.34
C GLU A 101 9.43 -3.77 -13.25
N ALA A 102 8.49 -4.16 -12.37
CA ALA A 102 8.09 -3.34 -11.23
C ALA A 102 9.26 -3.07 -10.27
N LEU A 103 10.08 -4.09 -9.99
CA LEU A 103 11.27 -3.95 -9.14
C LEU A 103 12.37 -3.13 -9.80
N ALA A 104 12.55 -3.23 -11.12
CA ALA A 104 13.49 -2.40 -11.86
C ALA A 104 13.08 -0.92 -11.78
N TYR A 105 11.80 -0.63 -12.00
CA TYR A 105 11.27 0.73 -11.90
C TYR A 105 11.44 1.33 -10.49
N LEU A 106 11.16 0.56 -9.43
CA LEU A 106 11.38 0.99 -8.05
C LEU A 106 12.86 1.35 -7.78
N ARG A 107 13.80 0.55 -8.30
CA ARG A 107 15.23 0.84 -8.16
C ARG A 107 15.64 2.11 -8.90
N GLU A 108 15.09 2.34 -10.09
CA GLU A 108 15.35 3.57 -10.85
C GLU A 108 14.91 4.82 -10.07
N ILE A 109 13.75 4.78 -9.41
CA ILE A 109 13.28 5.87 -8.55
C ILE A 109 14.24 6.07 -7.37
N SER A 110 14.63 4.98 -6.71
CA SER A 110 15.55 5.03 -5.57
C SER A 110 16.89 5.68 -5.96
N ASP A 111 17.44 5.29 -7.11
CA ASP A 111 18.72 5.80 -7.63
C ASP A 111 18.64 7.26 -8.12
N GLU A 112 17.49 7.72 -8.60
CA GLU A 112 17.29 9.11 -9.07
C GLU A 112 17.22 10.12 -7.91
N TYR A 113 16.82 9.67 -6.72
CA TYR A 113 16.60 10.53 -5.55
C TYR A 113 17.53 10.24 -4.35
N ALA A 114 18.54 9.38 -4.51
CA ALA A 114 19.61 9.10 -3.54
C ALA A 114 20.74 10.14 -3.56
#